data_AF-A0A9J8D8H1-F1
#
_entry.id   AF-A0A9J8D8H1-F1
#
_cell.length_a   1.000
_cell.length_b   1.000
_cell.length_c   1.000
_cell.angle_alpha   90.00
_cell.angle_beta   90.00
_cell.angle_gamma   90.00
#
_symmetry.space_group_name_H-M   'P 1'
#
loop_
_entity.id
_entity.type
_entity.pdbx_description
1 polymer ?
#
loop_
_entity_poly.entity_id
_entity_poly.type
_entity_poly.pdbx_seq_one_letter_code
_entity_poly.pdbx_strand_id
1 'polypeptide(L)'
;CLCFFRFVKMERSAALLLVLALVNVSCCCLDPPAAYRFTGAVCRLTYPAAVVLNEKTTEVIQAAFQHAKYPSIEGQRSIGFGTVKYGFHNLEIHNLSIGKSEFELKENEGIGISISNVSAVFKGTINYGYGSWLLDLKQSVDFEVESQIDLVINPKLYCGKGKVAADTSDCYLTFHKLKLLLQGDREPGWLKRMFTDIVTFTVKLVVKSQVSICKEINNVSNILADFIQEQAEQFLSDGDIGVDISVTSSPIIKSDYIESYHKGLVIYNNTKSDLSTSVFNPSQLPENRMLNFWISDGLLDPLMSAAHHDGRLIRNISGTELTDVTVIVNASYAEKKLILKATTEENLRSYLQEAVEKMGIPKVISYLEPELTALMDEQGLNLFDLINPEVLPQDGYVIVQLDFGFPQHLLVEFLKRTLN
;
A
#
# COMPACT_ATOMS: atom_id res chain seq x y z
N CYS A 1 1.16 -31.54 -13.72
CA CYS A 1 0.01 -32.23 -14.34
C CYS A 1 -0.14 -31.75 -15.77
N LEU A 2 0.25 -32.58 -16.74
CA LEU A 2 -0.03 -32.35 -18.16
C LEU A 2 -1.52 -32.63 -18.42
N CYS A 3 -2.24 -31.67 -19.00
CA CYS A 3 -3.58 -31.92 -19.54
C CYS A 3 -3.51 -31.96 -21.07
N PHE A 4 -3.71 -33.17 -21.60
CA PHE A 4 -4.12 -33.45 -22.98
C PHE A 4 -5.47 -32.80 -23.26
N PHE A 5 -5.60 -32.06 -24.37
CA PHE A 5 -6.91 -31.76 -24.97
C PHE A 5 -6.99 -32.34 -26.39
N ARG A 6 -8.05 -33.12 -26.60
CA ARG A 6 -8.41 -33.83 -27.82
C ARG A 6 -9.16 -32.84 -28.72
N PHE A 7 -8.63 -32.55 -29.91
CA PHE A 7 -9.30 -31.67 -30.88
C PHE A 7 -10.54 -32.36 -31.47
N VAL A 8 -11.72 -31.80 -31.19
CA VAL A 8 -12.94 -32.03 -31.97
C VAL A 8 -13.00 -30.99 -33.09
N LYS A 9 -13.29 -31.45 -34.30
CA LYS A 9 -13.32 -30.67 -35.53
C LYS A 9 -14.53 -29.72 -35.50
N MET A 10 -14.29 -28.41 -35.41
CA MET A 10 -15.33 -27.38 -35.33
C MET A 10 -15.24 -26.46 -36.57
N GLU A 11 -16.39 -26.15 -37.18
CA GLU A 11 -16.52 -25.42 -38.45
C GLU A 11 -15.90 -24.02 -38.42
N ARG A 12 -15.30 -23.64 -39.56
CA ARG A 12 -14.48 -22.43 -39.76
C ARG A 12 -15.16 -21.09 -39.46
N SER A 13 -16.49 -21.03 -39.36
CA SER A 13 -17.22 -19.78 -39.11
C SER A 13 -17.41 -19.45 -37.63
N ALA A 14 -17.39 -20.44 -36.73
CA ALA A 14 -17.50 -20.21 -35.28
C ALA A 14 -16.16 -19.81 -34.65
N ALA A 15 -15.04 -20.16 -35.29
CA ALA A 15 -13.70 -19.82 -34.82
C ALA A 15 -13.42 -18.31 -34.88
N LEU A 16 -13.95 -17.58 -35.87
CA LEU A 16 -13.72 -16.14 -35.99
C LEU A 16 -14.45 -15.33 -34.91
N LEU A 17 -15.67 -15.76 -34.53
CA LEU A 17 -16.46 -15.13 -33.47
C LEU A 17 -15.92 -15.46 -32.07
N LEU A 18 -15.35 -16.65 -31.85
CA LEU A 18 -14.66 -16.97 -30.61
C LEU A 18 -13.34 -16.21 -30.45
N VAL A 19 -12.63 -15.91 -31.54
CA VAL A 19 -11.40 -15.11 -31.50
C VAL A 19 -11.71 -13.63 -31.21
N LEU A 20 -12.82 -13.09 -31.71
CA LEU A 20 -13.25 -11.73 -31.38
C LEU A 20 -13.85 -11.59 -29.97
N ALA A 21 -14.48 -12.66 -29.44
CA ALA A 21 -15.00 -12.68 -28.08
C ALA A 21 -13.92 -12.92 -26.99
N LEU A 22 -12.70 -13.28 -27.38
CA LEU A 22 -11.57 -13.52 -26.47
C LEU A 22 -10.59 -12.35 -26.34
N VAL A 23 -10.84 -11.21 -27.00
CA VAL A 23 -10.04 -9.97 -26.82
C VAL A 23 -10.81 -8.93 -25.98
N ASN A 24 -11.42 -9.39 -24.90
CA ASN A 24 -11.54 -8.58 -23.69
C ASN A 24 -10.54 -9.13 -22.67
N VAL A 25 -9.28 -9.29 -23.11
CA VAL A 25 -8.16 -9.34 -22.16
C VAL A 25 -8.12 -7.95 -21.56
N SER A 26 -8.76 -7.80 -20.40
CA SER A 26 -8.51 -6.68 -19.51
C SER A 26 -6.99 -6.58 -19.40
N CYS A 27 -6.38 -5.58 -20.06
CA CYS A 27 -4.93 -5.37 -20.15
C CYS A 27 -4.38 -4.93 -18.79
N CYS A 28 -4.57 -5.77 -17.77
CA CYS A 28 -3.93 -5.61 -16.49
C CYS A 28 -2.60 -6.35 -16.55
N CYS A 29 -1.55 -5.72 -16.04
CA CYS A 29 -0.23 -6.32 -15.87
C CYS A 29 0.53 -6.59 -17.18
N LEU A 30 0.61 -5.58 -18.07
CA LEU A 30 1.49 -5.60 -19.23
C LEU A 30 2.97 -5.46 -18.82
N ASP A 31 3.89 -5.77 -19.73
CA ASP A 31 5.29 -5.35 -19.57
C ASP A 31 5.37 -3.81 -19.57
N PRO A 32 6.24 -3.18 -18.75
CA PRO A 32 6.20 -1.74 -18.56
C PRO A 32 6.27 -0.91 -19.86
N PRO A 33 7.17 -1.19 -20.82
CA PRO A 33 7.21 -0.43 -22.08
C PRO A 33 5.91 -0.53 -22.90
N ALA A 34 5.22 -1.67 -22.84
CA ALA A 34 3.95 -1.87 -23.52
C ALA A 34 2.77 -1.23 -22.77
N ALA A 35 2.95 -0.98 -21.47
CA ALA A 35 1.98 -0.37 -20.58
C ALA A 35 1.93 1.16 -20.70
N TYR A 36 3.05 1.81 -21.01
CA TYR A 36 3.16 3.29 -21.05
C TYR A 36 2.09 3.97 -21.90
N ARG A 37 1.71 3.39 -23.04
CA ARG A 37 0.65 3.93 -23.92
C ARG A 37 -0.74 3.97 -23.29
N PHE A 38 -0.97 3.25 -22.20
CA PHE A 38 -2.24 3.17 -21.47
C PHE A 38 -2.16 3.80 -20.07
N THR A 39 -1.06 4.49 -19.77
CA THR A 39 -0.80 5.07 -18.46
C THR A 39 -1.33 6.50 -18.40
N GLY A 40 -2.34 6.75 -17.57
CA GLY A 40 -2.91 8.07 -17.33
C GLY A 40 -2.34 8.76 -16.09
N ALA A 41 -1.78 8.00 -15.15
CA ALA A 41 -1.09 8.52 -13.99
C ALA A 41 0.11 7.65 -13.60
N VAL A 42 1.17 8.26 -13.08
CA VAL A 42 2.36 7.57 -12.55
C VAL A 42 2.69 8.14 -11.18
N CYS A 43 3.07 7.25 -10.26
CA CYS A 43 3.62 7.62 -8.96
C CYS A 43 5.07 7.13 -8.89
N ARG A 44 6.01 8.05 -8.67
CA ARG A 44 7.42 7.76 -8.43
C ARG A 44 7.80 8.15 -7.01
N LEU A 45 8.25 7.16 -6.26
CA LEU A 45 8.78 7.28 -4.91
C LEU A 45 10.30 7.14 -4.97
N THR A 46 11.03 8.20 -4.67
CA THR A 46 12.49 8.22 -4.78
C THR A 46 13.17 7.70 -3.51
N TYR A 47 14.48 7.49 -3.58
CA TYR A 47 15.27 6.97 -2.46
C TYR A 47 15.11 7.79 -1.17
N PRO A 48 15.14 9.14 -1.18
CA PRO A 48 14.85 9.94 0.02
C PRO A 48 13.49 9.64 0.67
N ALA A 49 12.45 9.38 -0.12
CA ALA A 49 11.15 8.98 0.42
C ALA A 49 11.22 7.61 1.12
N ALA A 50 11.91 6.65 0.48
CA ALA A 50 12.10 5.33 1.06
C ALA A 50 12.90 5.38 2.38
N VAL A 51 13.84 6.32 2.51
CA VAL A 51 14.55 6.59 3.78
C VAL A 51 13.58 7.02 4.87
N VAL A 52 12.72 8.00 4.61
CA VAL A 52 11.69 8.47 5.57
C VAL A 52 10.74 7.33 5.97
N LEU A 53 10.34 6.49 5.02
CA LEU A 53 9.48 5.34 5.29
C LEU A 53 10.19 4.23 6.07
N ASN A 54 11.49 4.00 5.86
CA ASN A 54 12.27 3.01 6.61
C ASN A 54 12.40 3.37 8.09
N GLU A 55 12.30 4.65 8.47
CA GLU A 55 12.20 5.06 9.87
C GLU A 55 10.97 4.47 10.57
N LYS A 56 9.93 4.11 9.81
CA LYS A 56 8.66 3.56 10.32
C LYS A 56 8.58 2.04 10.22
N THR A 57 9.61 1.39 9.67
CA THR A 57 9.65 -0.07 9.54
C THR A 57 9.64 -0.77 10.89
N THR A 58 10.24 -0.16 11.92
CA THR A 58 10.31 -0.78 13.25
C THR A 58 8.93 -1.02 13.87
N GLU A 59 7.98 -0.12 13.65
CA GLU A 59 6.62 -0.17 14.15
C GLU A 59 5.80 -1.26 13.44
N VAL A 60 5.97 -1.38 12.12
CA VAL A 60 5.34 -2.43 11.31
C VAL A 60 5.81 -3.81 11.78
N ILE A 61 7.11 -3.97 11.98
CA ILE A 61 7.71 -5.24 12.40
C ILE A 61 7.32 -5.56 13.85
N GLN A 62 7.31 -4.57 14.73
CA GLN A 62 6.84 -4.74 16.10
C GLN A 62 5.40 -5.26 16.12
N ALA A 63 4.52 -4.66 15.31
CA ALA A 63 3.12 -5.09 15.21
C ALA A 63 3.00 -6.52 14.66
N ALA A 64 3.80 -6.89 13.64
CA ALA A 64 3.80 -8.24 13.09
C ALA A 64 4.25 -9.29 14.13
N PHE A 65 5.31 -9.03 14.90
CA PHE A 65 5.75 -9.95 15.96
C PHE A 65 4.71 -10.12 17.07
N GLN A 66 4.04 -9.03 17.46
CA GLN A 66 3.01 -9.02 18.50
C GLN A 66 1.73 -9.75 18.06
N HIS A 67 1.33 -9.60 16.79
CA HIS A 67 0.12 -10.24 16.25
C HIS A 67 0.34 -11.70 15.84
N ALA A 68 1.59 -12.10 15.56
CA ALA A 68 1.91 -13.45 15.13
C ALA A 68 1.49 -14.52 16.16
N LYS A 69 0.90 -15.62 15.64
CA LYS A 69 0.50 -16.77 16.46
C LYS A 69 1.60 -17.82 16.52
N TYR A 70 2.03 -18.17 17.73
CA TYR A 70 3.09 -19.16 17.95
C TYR A 70 2.48 -20.52 18.34
N PRO A 71 2.55 -21.54 17.46
CA PRO A 71 1.90 -22.83 17.71
C PRO A 71 2.62 -23.63 18.79
N SER A 72 1.86 -24.45 19.52
CA SER A 72 2.41 -25.34 20.55
C SER A 72 3.47 -26.30 19.98
N ILE A 73 4.48 -26.62 20.78
CA ILE A 73 5.58 -27.50 20.39
C ILE A 73 5.55 -28.75 21.25
N GLU A 74 5.20 -29.87 20.62
CA GLU A 74 5.12 -31.16 21.31
C GLU A 74 6.28 -32.08 20.95
N GLY A 75 6.60 -32.97 21.88
CA GLY A 75 7.62 -33.98 21.69
C GLY A 75 7.57 -35.07 22.74
N GLN A 76 8.37 -36.10 22.48
CA GLN A 76 8.53 -37.23 23.37
C GLN A 76 10.02 -37.57 23.43
N ARG A 77 10.52 -37.90 24.62
CA ARG A 77 11.93 -38.27 24.82
C ARG A 77 12.06 -39.46 25.75
N SER A 78 12.87 -40.43 25.36
CA SER A 78 13.27 -41.51 26.26
C SER A 78 14.36 -40.99 27.20
N ILE A 79 14.12 -41.14 28.49
CA ILE A 79 15.09 -40.93 29.57
C ILE A 79 15.38 -42.29 30.22
N GLY A 80 16.46 -42.41 31.00
CA GLY A 80 16.89 -43.69 31.58
C GLY A 80 15.85 -44.43 32.44
N PHE A 81 14.72 -43.79 32.78
CA PHE A 81 13.65 -44.32 33.64
C PHE A 81 12.29 -44.42 32.92
N GLY A 82 12.22 -44.22 31.61
CA GLY A 82 10.97 -44.29 30.84
C GLY A 82 10.88 -43.23 29.76
N THR A 83 9.68 -43.05 29.20
CA THR A 83 9.45 -42.06 28.16
C THR A 83 8.65 -40.88 28.71
N VAL A 84 9.17 -39.67 28.52
CA VAL A 84 8.50 -38.43 28.90
C VAL A 84 7.88 -37.79 27.67
N LYS A 85 6.58 -37.48 27.75
CA LYS A 85 5.92 -36.61 26.79
C LYS A 85 5.93 -35.18 27.33
N TYR A 86 6.21 -34.23 26.46
CA TYR A 86 6.26 -32.82 26.81
C TYR A 86 5.62 -31.96 25.72
N GLY A 87 5.11 -30.80 26.13
CA GLY A 87 4.51 -29.81 25.25
C GLY A 87 4.76 -28.39 25.76
N PHE A 88 5.16 -27.51 24.86
CA PHE A 88 5.27 -26.08 25.11
C PHE A 88 4.02 -25.42 24.55
N HIS A 89 3.28 -24.74 25.41
CA HIS A 89 1.99 -24.18 25.09
C HIS A 89 1.94 -22.70 25.45
N ASN A 90 0.92 -22.01 24.92
CA ASN A 90 0.61 -20.61 25.22
C ASN A 90 1.83 -19.71 25.01
N LEU A 91 2.53 -19.90 23.88
CA LEU A 91 3.68 -19.10 23.50
C LEU A 91 3.22 -17.70 23.10
N GLU A 92 3.66 -16.70 23.85
CA GLU A 92 3.33 -15.29 23.62
C GLU A 92 4.57 -14.41 23.76
N ILE A 93 4.63 -13.32 23.02
CA ILE A 93 5.68 -12.30 23.18
C ILE A 93 5.28 -11.35 24.30
N HIS A 94 6.13 -11.25 25.32
CA HIS A 94 5.91 -10.34 26.44
C HIS A 94 6.73 -9.06 26.32
N ASN A 95 8.00 -9.16 25.94
CA ASN A 95 8.88 -8.02 25.72
C ASN A 95 9.47 -8.10 24.31
N LEU A 96 9.40 -7.00 23.58
CA LEU A 96 9.95 -6.88 22.24
C LEU A 96 10.64 -5.52 22.10
N SER A 97 11.87 -5.55 21.58
CA SER A 97 12.56 -4.35 21.12
C SER A 97 13.11 -4.61 19.72
N ILE A 98 12.80 -3.72 18.80
CA ILE A 98 13.38 -3.73 17.45
C ILE A 98 14.63 -2.85 17.47
N GLY A 99 15.73 -3.35 16.92
CA GLY A 99 16.97 -2.59 16.80
C GLY A 99 16.96 -1.67 15.57
N LYS A 100 17.96 -1.80 14.70
CA LYS A 100 18.12 -0.92 13.53
C LYS A 100 17.52 -1.57 12.28
N SER A 101 16.75 -0.78 11.51
CA SER A 101 16.29 -1.14 10.17
C SER A 101 17.13 -0.45 9.10
N GLU A 102 17.60 -1.21 8.13
CA GLU A 102 18.29 -0.74 6.92
C GLU A 102 17.57 -1.28 5.71
N PHE A 103 17.58 -0.53 4.61
CA PHE A 103 16.97 -0.96 3.36
C PHE A 103 17.89 -0.67 2.16
N GLU A 104 17.66 -1.40 1.08
CA GLU A 104 18.32 -1.26 -0.21
C GLU A 104 17.30 -1.46 -1.33
N LEU A 105 17.35 -0.60 -2.35
CA LEU A 105 16.60 -0.81 -3.59
C LEU A 105 17.46 -1.60 -4.56
N LYS A 106 17.07 -2.84 -4.86
CA LYS A 106 17.80 -3.74 -5.76
C LYS A 106 17.14 -3.70 -7.13
N GLU A 107 17.82 -3.06 -8.08
CA GLU A 107 17.29 -2.82 -9.41
C GLU A 107 16.78 -4.12 -10.07
N ASN A 108 15.53 -4.10 -10.53
CA ASN A 108 14.80 -5.22 -11.14
C ASN A 108 14.70 -6.50 -10.29
N GLU A 109 15.08 -6.47 -9.01
CA GLU A 109 15.03 -7.62 -8.11
C GLU A 109 13.96 -7.44 -7.02
N GLY A 110 13.98 -6.31 -6.32
CA GLY A 110 13.11 -6.07 -5.17
C GLY A 110 13.65 -5.02 -4.20
N ILE A 111 13.08 -5.03 -3.00
CA ILE A 111 13.53 -4.20 -1.88
C ILE A 111 14.24 -5.16 -0.92
N GLY A 112 15.45 -4.87 -0.48
CA GLY A 112 16.10 -5.61 0.61
C GLY A 112 15.92 -4.86 1.91
N ILE A 113 15.37 -5.49 2.95
CA ILE A 113 15.21 -4.92 4.29
C ILE A 113 15.95 -5.81 5.28
N SER A 114 16.88 -5.21 6.03
CA SER A 114 17.66 -5.89 7.07
C SER A 114 17.42 -5.22 8.41
N ILE A 115 16.96 -6.00 9.38
CA ILE A 115 16.68 -5.53 10.73
C ILE A 115 17.56 -6.30 11.69
N SER A 116 18.40 -5.57 12.42
CA SER A 116 19.39 -6.15 13.32
C SER A 116 19.05 -5.88 14.78
N ASN A 117 19.57 -6.73 15.67
CA ASN A 117 19.44 -6.59 17.13
C ASN A 117 17.99 -6.60 17.63
N VAL A 118 17.13 -7.44 17.05
CA VAL A 118 15.78 -7.68 17.58
C VAL A 118 15.90 -8.54 18.83
N SER A 119 15.34 -8.06 19.94
CA SER A 119 15.28 -8.83 21.19
C SER A 119 13.83 -9.13 21.53
N ALA A 120 13.50 -10.41 21.63
CA ALA A 120 12.17 -10.87 22.01
C ALA A 120 12.26 -11.83 23.20
N VAL A 121 11.37 -11.64 24.17
CA VAL A 121 11.18 -12.56 25.30
C VAL A 121 9.83 -13.24 25.12
N PHE A 122 9.88 -14.55 24.85
CA PHE A 122 8.68 -15.38 24.77
C PHE A 122 8.37 -15.95 26.14
N LYS A 123 7.09 -15.97 26.51
CA LYS A 123 6.58 -16.66 27.69
C LYS A 123 5.67 -17.80 27.28
N GLY A 124 5.57 -18.81 28.13
CA GLY A 124 4.61 -19.89 27.97
C GLY A 124 4.69 -20.89 29.10
N THR A 125 4.02 -22.02 28.90
CA THR A 125 3.93 -23.08 29.90
C THR A 125 4.37 -24.42 29.31
N ILE A 126 5.25 -25.13 30.04
CA ILE A 126 5.68 -26.49 29.71
C ILE A 126 4.79 -27.46 30.46
N ASN A 127 4.05 -28.28 29.71
CA ASN A 127 3.35 -29.44 30.23
C ASN A 127 4.22 -30.68 30.01
N TYR A 128 4.44 -31.49 31.05
CA TYR A 128 5.15 -32.77 30.91
C TYR A 128 4.54 -33.88 31.78
N GLY A 129 4.68 -35.11 31.32
CA GLY A 129 4.17 -36.29 32.03
C GLY A 129 5.06 -37.52 31.85
N TYR A 130 5.15 -38.32 32.91
CA TYR A 130 5.84 -39.61 32.91
C TYR A 130 4.80 -40.71 32.78
N GLY A 131 4.91 -41.61 31.80
CA GLY A 131 4.04 -42.78 31.80
C GLY A 131 3.93 -43.56 30.49
N SER A 132 3.71 -44.87 30.66
CA SER A 132 2.90 -45.71 29.78
C SER A 132 1.41 -45.52 30.12
N TRP A 133 0.49 -45.82 29.18
CA TRP A 133 -0.99 -45.71 29.16
C TRP A 133 -1.76 -45.36 30.46
N LEU A 134 -1.37 -45.83 31.65
CA LEU A 134 -2.21 -45.91 32.86
C LEU A 134 -2.11 -44.74 33.87
N LEU A 135 -1.07 -43.89 33.84
CA LEU A 135 -0.88 -42.82 34.86
C LEU A 135 -0.24 -41.56 34.26
N ASP A 136 -1.02 -40.67 33.65
CA ASP A 136 -0.53 -39.37 33.16
C ASP A 136 -0.56 -38.31 34.29
N LEU A 137 0.48 -38.29 35.14
CA LEU A 137 0.72 -37.17 36.05
C LEU A 137 1.27 -35.97 35.24
N LYS A 138 0.38 -35.06 34.84
CA LYS A 138 0.72 -33.82 34.13
C LYS A 138 1.25 -32.79 35.12
N GLN A 139 2.53 -32.48 35.01
CA GLN A 139 3.16 -31.35 35.69
C GLN A 139 3.24 -30.17 34.72
N SER A 140 3.23 -28.96 35.27
CA SER A 140 3.22 -27.71 34.53
C SER A 140 4.27 -26.75 35.12
N VAL A 141 5.10 -26.15 34.27
CA VAL A 141 6.15 -25.19 34.66
C VAL A 141 6.16 -24.05 33.68
N ASP A 142 6.10 -22.82 34.17
CA ASP A 142 6.21 -21.63 33.33
C ASP A 142 7.66 -21.41 32.88
N PHE A 143 7.81 -20.89 31.67
CA PHE A 143 9.11 -20.64 31.08
C PHE A 143 9.17 -19.30 30.35
N GLU A 144 10.39 -18.81 30.22
CA GLU A 144 10.77 -17.67 29.41
C GLU A 144 11.83 -18.08 28.40
N VAL A 145 11.75 -17.58 27.17
CA VAL A 145 12.80 -17.73 26.16
C VAL A 145 13.29 -16.36 25.77
N GLU A 146 14.51 -16.03 26.18
CA GLU A 146 15.21 -14.83 25.71
C GLU A 146 15.82 -15.10 24.34
N SER A 147 15.59 -14.21 23.38
CA SER A 147 16.14 -14.32 22.03
C SER A 147 16.83 -13.04 21.56
N GLN A 148 17.85 -13.20 20.70
CA GLN A 148 18.42 -12.14 19.88
C GLN A 148 18.36 -12.60 18.43
N ILE A 149 17.73 -11.78 17.58
CA ILE A 149 17.32 -12.14 16.23
C ILE A 149 17.76 -11.04 15.27
N ASP A 150 18.25 -11.44 14.10
CA ASP A 150 18.29 -10.60 12.91
C ASP A 150 17.24 -11.09 11.91
N LEU A 151 16.60 -10.16 11.21
CA LEU A 151 15.54 -10.41 10.25
C LEU A 151 15.93 -9.82 8.90
N VAL A 152 15.83 -10.63 7.86
CA VAL A 152 16.02 -10.20 6.46
C VAL A 152 14.72 -10.47 5.71
N ILE A 153 14.21 -9.46 5.02
CA ILE A 153 13.00 -9.53 4.20
C ILE A 153 13.37 -8.97 2.82
N ASN A 154 13.02 -9.68 1.76
CA ASN A 154 13.20 -9.17 0.39
C ASN A 154 11.85 -8.98 -0.31
N PRO A 155 11.08 -7.91 -0.01
CA PRO A 155 9.81 -7.67 -0.69
C PRO A 155 9.96 -7.52 -2.20
N LYS A 156 9.06 -8.17 -2.94
CA LYS A 156 8.88 -7.97 -4.38
C LYS A 156 7.54 -7.32 -4.64
N LEU A 157 7.53 -6.35 -5.56
CA LEU A 157 6.30 -5.68 -5.99
C LEU A 157 5.85 -6.27 -7.32
N TYR A 158 4.56 -6.54 -7.45
CA TYR A 158 3.98 -7.07 -8.68
C TYR A 158 2.58 -6.52 -8.91
N CYS A 159 2.08 -6.67 -10.14
CA CYS A 159 0.69 -6.37 -10.48
C CYS A 159 -0.21 -7.55 -10.06
N GLY A 160 -1.01 -7.35 -9.02
CA GLY A 160 -1.96 -8.33 -8.49
C GLY A 160 -3.39 -7.82 -8.62
N LYS A 161 -4.21 -8.44 -9.47
CA LYS A 161 -5.63 -8.09 -9.68
C LYS A 161 -5.86 -6.60 -10.05
N GLY A 162 -4.92 -5.97 -10.75
CA GLY A 162 -5.01 -4.55 -11.09
C GLY A 162 -4.59 -3.61 -9.97
N LYS A 163 -4.02 -4.11 -8.87
CA LYS A 163 -3.38 -3.31 -7.80
C LYS A 163 -1.89 -3.64 -7.72
N VAL A 164 -1.10 -2.75 -7.12
CA VAL A 164 0.24 -3.08 -6.61
C VAL A 164 0.08 -4.06 -5.46
N ALA A 165 0.73 -5.21 -5.55
CA ALA A 165 0.77 -6.21 -4.49
C ALA A 165 2.22 -6.48 -4.07
N ALA A 166 2.39 -6.88 -2.81
CA ALA A 166 3.69 -7.16 -2.22
C ALA A 166 3.81 -8.65 -1.88
N ASP A 167 4.89 -9.27 -2.32
CA ASP A 167 5.30 -10.61 -1.94
C ASP A 167 6.52 -10.52 -1.03
N THR A 168 6.35 -10.87 0.25
CA THR A 168 7.45 -10.91 1.24
C THR A 168 7.75 -12.35 1.68
N SER A 169 7.47 -13.33 0.82
CA SER A 169 7.75 -14.75 1.09
C SER A 169 9.24 -15.03 1.29
N ASP A 170 10.11 -14.24 0.67
CA ASP A 170 11.56 -14.27 0.85
C ASP A 170 11.94 -13.58 2.18
N CYS A 171 11.78 -14.31 3.28
CA CYS A 171 11.93 -13.80 4.64
C CYS A 171 12.66 -14.82 5.54
N TYR A 172 13.67 -14.33 6.26
CA TYR A 172 14.58 -15.15 7.06
C TYR A 172 14.86 -14.53 8.42
N LEU A 173 14.89 -15.39 9.44
CA LEU A 173 15.30 -15.01 10.79
C LEU A 173 16.59 -15.75 11.16
N THR A 174 17.56 -15.02 11.69
CA THR A 174 18.80 -15.58 12.24
C THR A 174 18.81 -15.38 13.74
N PHE A 175 18.84 -16.47 14.51
CA PHE A 175 18.87 -16.41 15.97
C PHE A 175 20.32 -16.50 16.47
N HIS A 176 20.82 -15.40 17.06
CA HIS A 176 22.15 -15.33 17.65
C HIS A 176 22.18 -15.83 19.10
N LYS A 177 21.09 -15.62 19.81
CA LYS A 177 20.88 -16.09 21.18
C LYS A 177 19.51 -16.73 21.27
N LEU A 178 19.44 -17.88 21.93
CA LEU A 178 18.18 -18.45 22.40
C LEU A 178 18.43 -19.12 23.75
N LYS A 179 17.88 -18.53 24.82
CA LYS A 179 18.08 -19.01 26.19
C LYS A 179 16.74 -19.28 26.86
N LEU A 180 16.47 -20.55 27.14
CA LEU A 180 15.32 -20.97 27.94
C LEU A 180 15.63 -20.77 29.43
N LEU A 181 14.68 -20.15 30.13
CA LEU A 181 14.66 -19.95 31.57
C LEU A 181 13.38 -20.61 32.08
N LEU A 182 13.50 -21.50 33.06
CA LEU A 182 12.34 -22.11 33.71
C LEU A 182 12.12 -21.40 35.04
N GLN A 183 10.85 -21.19 35.42
CA GLN A 183 10.54 -20.59 36.72
C GLN A 183 10.42 -21.67 37.81
N GLY A 184 11.32 -21.61 38.81
CA GLY A 184 11.22 -22.31 40.09
C GLY A 184 12.30 -23.36 40.39
N ASP A 185 12.69 -23.50 41.66
CA ASP A 185 13.71 -24.45 42.16
C ASP A 185 13.26 -25.94 42.13
N ARG A 186 12.09 -26.24 41.57
CA ARG A 186 11.52 -27.60 41.48
C ARG A 186 11.92 -28.33 40.19
N GLU A 187 12.99 -27.90 39.53
CA GLU A 187 13.47 -28.54 38.31
C GLU A 187 14.07 -29.93 38.60
N PRO A 188 13.49 -31.01 38.06
CA PRO A 188 14.20 -32.28 38.08
C PRO A 188 15.39 -32.20 37.13
N GLY A 189 16.57 -32.69 37.55
CA GLY A 189 17.82 -32.53 36.79
C GLY A 189 17.82 -33.09 35.35
N TRP A 190 16.87 -33.97 35.02
CA TRP A 190 16.67 -34.43 33.64
C TRP A 190 16.02 -33.37 32.75
N LEU A 191 15.21 -32.46 33.29
CA LEU A 191 14.59 -31.35 32.55
C LEU A 191 15.70 -30.41 32.07
N LYS A 192 16.61 -30.04 32.98
CA LYS A 192 17.83 -29.29 32.68
C LYS A 192 18.77 -30.01 31.69
N ARG A 193 18.91 -31.35 31.79
CA ARG A 193 19.73 -32.16 30.84
C ARG A 193 19.07 -32.36 29.48
N MET A 194 17.76 -32.54 29.44
CA MET A 194 16.97 -32.55 28.22
C MET A 194 17.13 -31.21 27.48
N PHE A 195 17.28 -30.13 28.25
CA PHE A 195 17.61 -28.79 27.80
C PHE A 195 19.11 -28.47 27.72
N THR A 196 20.03 -29.43 27.76
CA THR A 196 21.41 -29.20 27.30
C THR A 196 21.65 -29.78 25.91
N ASP A 197 20.90 -30.81 25.50
CA ASP A 197 20.86 -31.32 24.11
C ASP A 197 19.84 -30.55 23.25
N ILE A 198 19.84 -29.22 23.41
CA ILE A 198 18.81 -28.23 23.05
C ILE A 198 18.53 -28.06 21.57
N VAL A 199 19.18 -28.82 20.68
CA VAL A 199 19.09 -28.61 19.23
C VAL A 199 17.67 -28.84 18.73
N THR A 200 16.99 -29.93 19.12
CA THR A 200 15.68 -30.27 18.53
C THR A 200 14.54 -29.33 18.93
N PHE A 201 14.53 -28.83 20.17
CA PHE A 201 13.51 -27.87 20.63
C PHE A 201 13.76 -26.48 20.06
N THR A 202 14.99 -25.98 20.19
CA THR A 202 15.41 -24.68 19.64
C THR A 202 15.18 -24.61 18.14
N VAL A 203 15.55 -25.65 17.38
CA VAL A 203 15.29 -25.70 15.94
C VAL A 203 13.79 -25.67 15.64
N LYS A 204 12.97 -26.44 16.36
CA LYS A 204 11.50 -26.40 16.18
C LYS A 204 10.91 -25.03 16.50
N LEU A 205 11.40 -24.36 17.55
CA LEU A 205 10.95 -23.02 17.95
C LEU A 205 11.39 -21.96 16.94
N VAL A 206 12.64 -22.01 16.47
CA VAL A 206 13.18 -21.13 15.42
C VAL A 206 12.36 -21.26 14.14
N VAL A 207 12.16 -22.49 13.63
CA VAL A 207 11.41 -22.73 12.39
C VAL A 207 9.96 -22.27 12.53
N LYS A 208 9.28 -22.64 13.62
CA LYS A 208 7.87 -22.25 13.83
C LYS A 208 7.73 -20.74 13.98
N SER A 209 8.64 -20.09 14.72
CA SER A 209 8.61 -18.64 14.90
C SER A 209 8.88 -17.93 13.58
N GLN A 210 9.89 -18.36 12.81
CA GLN A 210 10.16 -17.80 11.49
C GLN A 210 8.95 -17.91 10.57
N VAL A 211 8.34 -19.09 10.46
CA VAL A 211 7.15 -19.29 9.61
C VAL A 211 6.01 -18.38 10.05
N SER A 212 5.74 -18.29 11.37
CA SER A 212 4.66 -17.44 11.88
C SER A 212 4.93 -15.95 11.66
N ILE A 213 6.13 -15.49 11.96
CA ILE A 213 6.51 -14.07 11.86
C ILE A 213 6.56 -13.63 10.39
N CYS A 214 7.21 -14.39 9.50
CA CYS A 214 7.27 -14.07 8.08
C CYS A 214 5.88 -14.10 7.42
N LYS A 215 5.01 -15.05 7.82
CA LYS A 215 3.62 -15.07 7.36
C LYS A 215 2.87 -13.81 7.79
N GLU A 216 3.06 -13.37 9.03
CA GLU A 216 2.41 -12.16 9.54
C GLU A 216 2.94 -10.90 8.86
N ILE A 217 4.25 -10.80 8.63
CA ILE A 217 4.85 -9.71 7.84
C ILE A 217 4.23 -9.65 6.44
N ASN A 218 4.07 -10.80 5.77
CA ASN A 218 3.44 -10.85 4.46
C ASN A 218 1.97 -10.41 4.50
N ASN A 219 1.25 -10.75 5.57
CA ASN A 219 -0.13 -10.30 5.78
C ASN A 219 -0.20 -8.78 5.95
N VAL A 220 0.57 -8.22 6.88
CA VAL A 220 0.61 -6.77 7.15
C VAL A 220 1.04 -5.98 5.91
N SER A 221 2.00 -6.49 5.14
CA SER A 221 2.48 -5.86 3.90
C SER A 221 1.39 -5.75 2.84
N ASN A 222 0.58 -6.80 2.65
CA ASN A 222 -0.53 -6.78 1.72
C ASN A 222 -1.65 -5.84 2.20
N ILE A 223 -1.95 -5.85 3.51
CA ILE A 223 -2.94 -4.94 4.08
C ILE A 223 -2.54 -3.47 3.89
N LEU A 224 -1.26 -3.13 4.11
CA LEU A 224 -0.74 -1.79 3.86
C LEU A 224 -0.84 -1.40 2.37
N ALA A 225 -0.47 -2.31 1.47
CA ALA A 225 -0.53 -2.07 0.02
C ALA A 225 -1.97 -1.84 -0.47
N ASP A 226 -2.92 -2.64 0.02
CA ASP A 226 -4.34 -2.49 -0.32
C ASP A 226 -4.91 -1.19 0.25
N PHE A 227 -4.63 -0.89 1.52
CA PHE A 227 -5.11 0.33 2.18
C PHE A 227 -4.64 1.61 1.47
N ILE A 228 -3.35 1.70 1.12
CA ILE A 228 -2.81 2.89 0.44
C ILE A 228 -3.52 3.12 -0.89
N GLN A 229 -3.77 2.06 -1.65
CA GLN A 229 -4.43 2.18 -2.96
C GLN A 229 -5.93 2.48 -2.82
N GLU A 230 -6.62 1.90 -1.84
CA GLU A 230 -8.02 2.24 -1.55
C GLU A 230 -8.17 3.69 -1.10
N GLN A 231 -7.24 4.19 -0.27
CA GLN A 231 -7.23 5.60 0.10
C GLN A 231 -6.92 6.51 -1.09
N ALA A 232 -6.03 6.11 -1.99
CA ALA A 232 -5.78 6.87 -3.22
C ALA A 232 -7.00 6.88 -4.16
N GLU A 233 -7.73 5.77 -4.29
CA GLU A 233 -9.01 5.71 -5.02
C GLU A 233 -10.04 6.65 -4.40
N GLN A 234 -10.17 6.63 -3.06
CA GLN A 234 -11.07 7.50 -2.33
C GLN A 234 -10.70 8.98 -2.46
N PHE A 235 -9.40 9.30 -2.37
CA PHE A 235 -8.87 10.66 -2.53
C PHE A 235 -9.22 11.27 -3.90
N LEU A 236 -9.26 10.43 -4.95
CA LEU A 236 -9.60 10.83 -6.31
C LEU A 236 -11.09 10.69 -6.65
N SER A 237 -11.95 10.55 -5.63
CA SER A 237 -13.39 10.36 -5.80
C SER A 237 -14.21 11.35 -4.98
N ASP A 238 -15.24 11.93 -5.59
CA ASP A 238 -16.22 12.79 -4.93
C ASP A 238 -17.58 12.64 -5.62
N GLY A 239 -18.59 12.17 -4.88
CA GLY A 239 -19.93 11.87 -5.40
C GLY A 239 -19.91 10.84 -6.53
N ASP A 240 -20.49 11.20 -7.68
CA ASP A 240 -20.58 10.35 -8.88
C ASP A 240 -19.33 10.39 -9.78
N ILE A 241 -18.29 11.12 -9.36
CA ILE A 241 -17.01 11.27 -10.08
C ILE A 241 -15.93 10.50 -9.32
N GLY A 242 -15.18 9.65 -10.01
CA GLY A 242 -14.02 8.95 -9.45
C GLY A 242 -12.94 8.68 -10.49
N VAL A 243 -11.81 8.11 -10.08
CA VAL A 243 -10.71 7.75 -10.99
C VAL A 243 -10.30 6.30 -10.77
N ASP A 244 -10.30 5.52 -11.85
CA ASP A 244 -9.74 4.16 -11.91
C ASP A 244 -8.22 4.24 -11.95
N ILE A 245 -7.59 4.01 -10.79
CA ILE A 245 -6.13 3.93 -10.65
C ILE A 245 -5.60 2.49 -10.70
N SER A 246 -6.33 1.56 -11.31
CA SER A 246 -5.82 0.21 -11.54
C SER A 246 -4.47 0.27 -12.25
N VAL A 247 -3.52 -0.57 -11.83
CA VAL A 247 -2.18 -0.57 -12.40
C VAL A 247 -2.15 -1.20 -13.80
N THR A 248 -1.32 -0.62 -14.68
CA THR A 248 -1.14 -1.09 -16.06
C THR A 248 -0.04 -2.14 -16.19
N SER A 249 0.93 -2.15 -15.28
CA SER A 249 2.05 -3.10 -15.23
C SER A 249 2.51 -3.35 -13.79
N SER A 250 3.40 -4.32 -13.59
CA SER A 250 4.14 -4.41 -12.32
C SER A 250 4.97 -3.14 -12.10
N PRO A 251 5.14 -2.69 -10.84
CA PRO A 251 6.02 -1.57 -10.53
C PRO A 251 7.47 -1.86 -10.94
N ILE A 252 8.20 -0.80 -11.30
CA ILE A 252 9.64 -0.88 -11.54
C ILE A 252 10.38 -0.45 -10.28
N ILE A 253 11.48 -1.13 -9.98
CA ILE A 253 12.41 -0.78 -8.91
C ILE A 253 13.77 -0.51 -9.55
N LYS A 254 14.28 0.71 -9.33
CA LYS A 254 15.64 1.16 -9.65
C LYS A 254 16.42 1.37 -8.36
N SER A 255 17.72 1.64 -8.46
CA SER A 255 18.57 1.93 -7.30
C SER A 255 18.15 3.18 -6.52
N ASP A 256 17.44 4.09 -7.18
CA ASP A 256 17.12 5.44 -6.72
C ASP A 256 15.62 5.74 -6.68
N TYR A 257 14.75 4.88 -7.23
CA TYR A 257 13.30 5.04 -7.12
C TYR A 257 12.50 3.75 -7.32
N ILE A 258 11.25 3.80 -6.86
CA ILE A 258 10.18 2.83 -7.14
C ILE A 258 9.09 3.57 -7.92
N GLU A 259 8.58 2.97 -8.99
CA GLU A 259 7.60 3.60 -9.88
C GLU A 259 6.43 2.67 -10.19
N SER A 260 5.20 3.18 -10.04
CA SER A 260 3.96 2.48 -10.39
C SER A 260 3.18 3.24 -11.46
N TYR A 261 2.54 2.48 -12.36
CA TYR A 261 1.84 3.01 -13.53
C TYR A 261 0.37 2.67 -13.45
N HIS A 262 -0.49 3.68 -13.60
CA HIS A 262 -1.92 3.60 -13.35
C HIS A 262 -2.70 4.01 -14.60
N LYS A 263 -3.85 3.38 -14.83
CA LYS A 263 -4.71 3.68 -15.99
C LYS A 263 -5.20 5.13 -15.97
N GLY A 264 -5.64 5.62 -14.81
CA GLY A 264 -6.06 7.00 -14.66
C GLY A 264 -7.34 7.33 -15.45
N LEU A 265 -8.31 6.41 -15.49
CA LEU A 265 -9.55 6.60 -16.23
C LEU A 265 -10.61 7.22 -15.34
N VAL A 266 -11.25 8.29 -15.80
CA VAL A 266 -12.32 8.94 -15.05
C VAL A 266 -13.59 8.11 -15.14
N ILE A 267 -14.22 7.91 -13.99
CA ILE A 267 -15.52 7.26 -13.85
C ILE A 267 -16.53 8.36 -13.57
N TYR A 268 -17.55 8.47 -14.41
CA TYR A 268 -18.69 9.36 -14.17
C TYR A 268 -19.98 8.63 -14.46
N ASN A 269 -20.88 8.56 -13.46
CA ASN A 269 -22.16 7.86 -13.56
C ASN A 269 -22.02 6.43 -14.16
N ASN A 270 -21.09 5.65 -13.59
CA ASN A 270 -20.72 4.30 -14.02
C ASN A 270 -20.15 4.15 -15.45
N THR A 271 -19.85 5.25 -16.13
CA THR A 271 -19.18 5.26 -17.43
C THR A 271 -17.71 5.60 -17.25
N LYS A 272 -16.82 4.82 -17.88
CA LYS A 272 -15.37 5.08 -17.84
C LYS A 272 -14.93 5.87 -19.07
N SER A 273 -14.01 6.80 -18.89
CA SER A 273 -13.30 7.44 -20.00
C SER A 273 -12.41 6.45 -20.74
N ASP A 274 -12.02 6.81 -21.95
CA ASP A 274 -11.07 6.04 -22.76
C ASP A 274 -9.69 6.72 -22.75
N LEU A 275 -8.64 5.92 -22.68
CA LEU A 275 -7.24 6.35 -22.82
C LEU A 275 -6.51 5.38 -23.74
N SER A 276 -6.53 5.69 -25.03
CA SER A 276 -5.92 4.84 -26.06
C SER A 276 -4.49 5.26 -26.43
N THR A 277 -4.09 6.51 -26.15
CA THR A 277 -2.75 7.02 -26.42
C THR A 277 -2.27 7.93 -25.29
N SER A 278 -1.33 7.43 -24.49
CA SER A 278 -0.57 8.23 -23.52
C SER A 278 0.78 8.66 -24.08
N VAL A 279 1.22 9.86 -23.68
CA VAL A 279 2.52 10.45 -24.02
C VAL A 279 3.59 10.18 -22.95
N PHE A 280 3.28 9.33 -21.97
CA PHE A 280 4.18 9.04 -20.86
C PHE A 280 5.52 8.48 -21.34
N ASN A 281 6.60 9.04 -20.79
CA ASN A 281 7.95 8.52 -20.91
C ASN A 281 8.67 8.64 -19.56
N PRO A 282 9.35 7.60 -19.05
CA PRO A 282 10.03 7.65 -17.76
C PRO A 282 11.03 8.80 -17.59
N SER A 283 11.62 9.31 -18.68
CA SER A 283 12.54 10.46 -18.66
C SER A 283 11.89 11.81 -18.34
N GLN A 284 10.55 11.89 -18.35
CA GLN A 284 9.81 13.10 -18.03
C GLN A 284 9.73 13.37 -16.52
N LEU A 285 9.88 12.33 -15.70
CA LEU A 285 9.79 12.44 -14.25
C LEU A 285 11.18 12.71 -13.64
N PRO A 286 11.31 13.76 -12.82
CA PRO A 286 12.56 14.03 -12.12
C PRO A 286 12.70 13.15 -10.87
N GLU A 287 13.89 13.18 -10.28
CA GLU A 287 14.27 12.36 -9.11
C GLU A 287 14.74 13.23 -7.92
N ASN A 288 14.52 14.55 -7.99
CA ASN A 288 15.01 15.54 -7.02
C ASN A 288 14.10 15.71 -5.79
N ARG A 289 12.88 15.17 -5.83
CA ARG A 289 11.88 15.22 -4.75
C ARG A 289 11.52 13.81 -4.29
N MET A 290 11.02 13.68 -3.06
CA MET A 290 10.59 12.40 -2.49
C MET A 290 9.49 11.73 -3.31
N LEU A 291 8.46 12.49 -3.68
CA LEU A 291 7.33 12.00 -4.47
C LEU A 291 7.18 12.82 -5.74
N ASN A 292 6.94 12.13 -6.85
CA ASN A 292 6.64 12.73 -8.13
C ASN A 292 5.44 12.01 -8.75
N PHE A 293 4.40 12.77 -9.07
CA PHE A 293 3.23 12.30 -9.79
C PHE A 293 3.27 12.87 -11.20
N TRP A 294 3.09 12.02 -12.19
CA TRP A 294 2.82 12.42 -13.57
C TRP A 294 1.35 12.16 -13.86
N ILE A 295 0.64 13.15 -14.38
CA ILE A 295 -0.81 13.10 -14.59
C ILE A 295 -1.10 13.55 -16.02
N SER A 296 -1.67 12.65 -16.82
CA SER A 296 -1.98 12.90 -18.23
C SER A 296 -3.15 13.89 -18.40
N ASP A 297 -3.11 14.69 -19.46
CA ASP A 297 -4.31 15.38 -19.96
C ASP A 297 -5.45 14.39 -20.26
N GLY A 298 -5.12 13.16 -20.65
CA GLY A 298 -6.12 12.11 -20.86
C GLY A 298 -6.86 11.67 -19.59
N LEU A 299 -6.37 12.05 -18.41
CA LEU A 299 -7.08 11.95 -17.13
C LEU A 299 -7.77 13.28 -16.79
N LEU A 300 -7.04 14.40 -16.88
CA LEU A 300 -7.53 15.72 -16.47
C LEU A 300 -8.70 16.22 -17.35
N ASP A 301 -8.64 16.02 -18.66
CA ASP A 301 -9.69 16.47 -19.60
C ASP A 301 -11.04 15.78 -19.32
N PRO A 302 -11.12 14.43 -19.20
CA PRO A 302 -12.34 13.76 -18.78
C PRO A 302 -12.80 14.16 -17.38
N LEU A 303 -11.88 14.44 -16.44
CA LEU A 303 -12.22 14.82 -15.08
C LEU A 303 -12.95 16.17 -15.07
N MET A 304 -12.41 17.14 -15.79
CA MET A 304 -13.04 18.45 -15.99
C MET A 304 -14.37 18.35 -16.73
N SER A 305 -14.47 17.46 -17.73
CA SER A 305 -15.72 17.18 -18.43
C SER A 305 -16.78 16.59 -17.49
N ALA A 306 -16.40 15.65 -16.63
CA ALA A 306 -17.30 15.06 -15.63
C ALA A 306 -17.79 16.11 -14.64
N ALA A 307 -16.88 16.93 -14.08
CA ALA A 307 -17.24 18.02 -13.16
C ALA A 307 -18.17 19.05 -13.81
N HIS A 308 -17.99 19.33 -15.10
CA HIS A 308 -18.90 20.20 -15.87
C HIS A 308 -20.28 19.57 -16.02
N HIS A 309 -20.37 18.31 -16.45
CA HIS A 309 -21.64 17.60 -16.62
C HIS A 309 -22.40 17.40 -15.31
N ASP A 310 -21.67 17.24 -14.21
CA ASP A 310 -22.21 17.14 -12.86
C ASP A 310 -22.70 18.50 -12.30
N GLY A 311 -22.51 19.60 -13.06
CA GLY A 311 -22.98 20.93 -12.68
C GLY A 311 -22.14 21.60 -11.58
N ARG A 312 -20.93 21.09 -11.27
CA ARG A 312 -20.04 21.66 -10.24
C ARG A 312 -19.44 23.01 -10.65
N LEU A 313 -19.34 23.27 -11.94
CA LEU A 313 -18.73 24.49 -12.49
C LEU A 313 -19.75 25.65 -12.62
N ILE A 314 -20.52 25.92 -11.56
CA ILE A 314 -21.52 27.00 -11.53
C ILE A 314 -21.39 27.78 -10.22
N ARG A 315 -21.26 29.11 -10.30
CA ARG A 315 -21.22 29.99 -9.12
C ARG A 315 -22.15 31.18 -9.29
N ASN A 316 -23.03 31.37 -8.31
CA ASN A 316 -23.91 32.53 -8.20
C ASN A 316 -23.22 33.59 -7.34
N ILE A 317 -22.91 34.73 -7.94
CA ILE A 317 -22.31 35.87 -7.23
C ILE A 317 -23.42 36.89 -6.98
N SER A 318 -23.71 37.17 -5.71
CA SER A 318 -24.61 38.24 -5.29
C SER A 318 -23.88 39.18 -4.33
N GLY A 319 -24.21 40.47 -4.36
CA GLY A 319 -23.58 41.46 -3.49
C GLY A 319 -24.29 42.80 -3.51
N THR A 320 -24.19 43.54 -2.41
CA THR A 320 -24.72 44.91 -2.27
C THR A 320 -24.00 45.93 -3.15
N GLU A 321 -22.81 45.59 -3.66
CA GLU A 321 -22.02 46.41 -4.61
C GLU A 321 -22.40 46.17 -6.08
N LEU A 322 -23.15 45.10 -6.38
CA LEU A 322 -23.79 44.87 -7.68
C LEU A 322 -25.17 45.51 -7.63
N THR A 323 -25.24 46.85 -7.69
CA THR A 323 -26.52 47.58 -7.72
C THR A 323 -27.38 47.09 -8.88
N ASP A 324 -28.45 46.36 -8.56
CA ASP A 324 -29.54 45.89 -9.45
C ASP A 324 -29.15 45.12 -10.73
N VAL A 325 -27.94 44.53 -10.80
CA VAL A 325 -27.53 43.69 -11.94
C VAL A 325 -27.13 42.29 -11.47
N THR A 326 -27.96 41.30 -11.76
CA THR A 326 -27.63 39.88 -11.59
C THR A 326 -26.82 39.40 -12.80
N VAL A 327 -25.54 39.11 -12.60
CA VAL A 327 -24.68 38.49 -13.64
C VAL A 327 -24.58 37.00 -13.35
N ILE A 328 -25.14 36.18 -14.24
CA ILE A 328 -24.94 34.73 -14.21
C ILE A 328 -23.67 34.42 -15.01
N VAL A 329 -22.64 33.91 -14.33
CA VAL A 329 -21.42 33.41 -14.98
C VAL A 329 -21.49 31.90 -15.04
N ASN A 330 -21.75 31.37 -16.24
CA ASN A 330 -21.70 29.95 -16.49
C ASN A 330 -20.28 29.58 -16.89
N ALA A 331 -19.64 28.67 -16.14
CA ALA A 331 -18.41 28.05 -16.59
C ALA A 331 -18.74 26.79 -17.38
N SER A 332 -18.18 26.68 -18.58
CA SER A 332 -18.27 25.50 -19.42
C SER A 332 -16.88 25.02 -19.77
N TYR A 333 -16.69 23.72 -19.91
CA TYR A 333 -15.42 23.16 -20.36
C TYR A 333 -15.58 22.65 -21.79
N ALA A 334 -14.80 23.19 -22.73
CA ALA A 334 -14.75 22.70 -24.10
C ALA A 334 -13.37 22.99 -24.71
N GLU A 335 -12.91 22.12 -25.61
CA GLU A 335 -11.62 22.29 -26.31
C GLU A 335 -10.43 22.54 -25.36
N LYS A 336 -10.39 21.81 -24.24
CA LYS A 336 -9.39 21.97 -23.17
C LYS A 336 -9.35 23.35 -22.49
N LYS A 337 -10.45 24.09 -22.55
CA LYS A 337 -10.54 25.45 -21.99
C LYS A 337 -11.74 25.57 -21.05
N LEU A 338 -11.50 26.16 -19.90
CA LEU A 338 -12.56 26.68 -19.04
C LEU A 338 -13.07 28.00 -19.64
N ILE A 339 -14.27 27.97 -20.17
CA ILE A 339 -14.94 29.09 -20.84
C ILE A 339 -15.94 29.68 -19.85
N LEU A 340 -15.72 30.92 -19.44
CA LEU A 340 -16.65 31.69 -18.62
C LEU A 340 -17.58 32.51 -19.53
N LYS A 341 -18.88 32.25 -19.49
CA LYS A 341 -19.90 33.01 -20.23
C LYS A 341 -20.77 33.79 -19.26
N ALA A 342 -20.83 35.10 -19.43
CA ALA A 342 -21.77 35.98 -18.75
C ALA A 342 -22.95 36.35 -19.67
N THR A 343 -24.18 36.27 -19.18
CA THR A 343 -25.41 36.67 -19.91
C THR A 343 -26.03 37.95 -19.32
N THR A 344 -26.51 38.85 -20.19
CA THR A 344 -26.91 40.24 -19.85
C THR A 344 -27.69 40.92 -21.01
N GLU A 345 -28.40 42.04 -20.74
CA GLU A 345 -29.02 42.94 -21.72
C GLU A 345 -27.98 43.62 -22.67
N GLU A 346 -28.35 43.87 -23.94
CA GLU A 346 -27.45 44.20 -25.06
C GLU A 346 -26.57 45.44 -24.89
N ASN A 347 -26.98 46.43 -24.08
CA ASN A 347 -26.31 47.74 -24.02
C ASN A 347 -25.08 47.82 -23.09
N LEU A 348 -24.77 46.77 -22.33
CA LEU A 348 -23.64 46.74 -21.37
C LEU A 348 -22.53 45.75 -21.73
N ARG A 349 -22.51 45.21 -22.94
CA ARG A 349 -21.63 44.09 -23.33
C ARG A 349 -20.13 44.36 -23.09
N SER A 350 -19.62 45.56 -23.41
CA SER A 350 -18.20 45.91 -23.21
C SER A 350 -17.84 46.10 -21.73
N TYR A 351 -18.71 46.78 -20.98
CA TYR A 351 -18.55 46.97 -19.53
C TYR A 351 -18.56 45.64 -18.78
N LEU A 352 -19.41 44.70 -19.21
CA LEU A 352 -19.52 43.39 -18.57
C LEU A 352 -18.41 42.44 -18.98
N GLN A 353 -17.91 42.52 -20.22
CA GLN A 353 -16.69 41.82 -20.60
C GLN A 353 -15.51 42.28 -19.73
N GLU A 354 -15.33 43.59 -19.55
CA GLU A 354 -14.30 44.15 -18.69
C GLU A 354 -14.50 43.74 -17.21
N ALA A 355 -15.75 43.71 -16.73
CA ALA A 355 -16.06 43.25 -15.38
C ALA A 355 -15.78 41.75 -15.17
N VAL A 356 -16.08 40.90 -16.15
CA VAL A 356 -15.75 39.47 -16.10
C VAL A 356 -14.24 39.26 -16.10
N GLU A 357 -13.52 39.96 -16.97
CA GLU A 357 -12.06 39.84 -17.08
C GLU A 357 -11.35 40.37 -15.82
N LYS A 358 -11.75 41.54 -15.30
CA LYS A 358 -11.07 42.20 -14.17
C LYS A 358 -11.55 41.77 -12.79
N MET A 359 -12.80 41.35 -12.65
CA MET A 359 -13.39 40.97 -11.36
C MET A 359 -13.85 39.52 -11.34
N GLY A 360 -14.53 39.05 -12.38
CA GLY A 360 -15.06 37.69 -12.46
C GLY A 360 -13.99 36.60 -12.37
N ILE A 361 -12.98 36.64 -13.25
CA ILE A 361 -11.89 35.64 -13.29
C ILE A 361 -11.15 35.57 -11.95
N PRO A 362 -10.61 36.68 -11.39
CA PRO A 362 -9.95 36.63 -10.08
C PRO A 362 -10.86 36.12 -8.97
N LYS A 363 -12.16 36.46 -9.01
CA LYS A 363 -13.12 36.01 -8.00
C LYS A 363 -13.39 34.50 -8.09
N VAL A 364 -13.57 33.95 -9.29
CA VAL A 364 -13.71 32.50 -9.48
C VAL A 364 -12.46 31.76 -9.01
N ILE A 365 -11.27 32.25 -9.37
CA ILE A 365 -10.00 31.68 -8.89
C ILE A 365 -9.94 31.69 -7.35
N SER A 366 -10.37 32.78 -6.72
CA SER A 366 -10.42 32.90 -5.25
C SER A 366 -11.39 31.93 -4.57
N TYR A 367 -12.34 31.34 -5.29
CA TYR A 367 -13.23 30.29 -4.78
C TYR A 367 -12.70 28.89 -5.06
N LEU A 368 -12.11 28.67 -6.24
CA LEU A 368 -11.61 27.35 -6.65
C LEU A 368 -10.50 26.83 -5.74
N GLU A 369 -9.55 27.68 -5.38
CA GLU A 369 -8.41 27.25 -4.55
C GLU A 369 -8.84 26.78 -3.15
N PRO A 370 -9.64 27.55 -2.37
CA PRO A 370 -10.15 27.08 -1.08
C PRO A 370 -11.06 25.85 -1.18
N GLU A 371 -11.90 25.76 -2.21
CA GLU A 371 -12.81 24.61 -2.38
C GLU A 371 -12.04 23.32 -2.70
N LEU A 372 -11.03 23.39 -3.58
CA LEU A 372 -10.18 22.25 -3.89
C LEU A 372 -9.35 21.84 -2.65
N THR A 373 -8.84 22.82 -1.90
CA THR A 373 -8.12 22.55 -0.64
C THR A 373 -9.02 21.87 0.37
N ALA A 374 -10.25 22.35 0.56
CA ALA A 374 -11.22 21.73 1.45
C ALA A 374 -11.53 20.29 1.05
N LEU A 375 -11.71 20.01 -0.24
CA LEU A 375 -11.91 18.64 -0.75
C LEU A 375 -10.72 17.72 -0.44
N MET A 376 -9.50 18.21 -0.64
CA MET A 376 -8.28 17.45 -0.34
C MET A 376 -8.13 17.19 1.18
N ASP A 377 -8.49 18.17 2.01
CA ASP A 377 -8.45 18.08 3.46
C ASP A 377 -9.53 17.16 4.04
N GLU A 378 -10.73 17.12 3.43
CA GLU A 378 -11.78 16.15 3.76
C GLU A 378 -11.33 14.70 3.54
N GLN A 379 -10.44 14.48 2.58
CA GLN A 379 -9.80 13.19 2.31
C GLN A 379 -8.49 12.99 3.12
N GLY A 380 -8.19 13.86 4.07
CA GLY A 380 -7.11 13.69 5.04
C GLY A 380 -5.72 14.14 4.57
N LEU A 381 -5.61 14.95 3.51
CA LEU A 381 -4.32 15.48 3.07
C LEU A 381 -3.64 16.32 4.14
N ASN A 382 -4.41 17.10 4.90
CA ASN A 382 -3.94 17.91 6.04
C ASN A 382 -3.30 17.11 7.18
N LEU A 383 -3.44 15.77 7.19
CA LEU A 383 -2.77 14.92 8.15
C LEU A 383 -1.28 14.75 7.82
N PHE A 384 -0.88 14.97 6.57
CA PHE A 384 0.50 14.85 6.11
C PHE A 384 1.21 16.20 6.09
N ASP A 385 2.50 16.19 6.41
CA ASP A 385 3.35 17.38 6.27
C ASP A 385 3.89 17.43 4.84
N LEU A 386 3.26 18.23 3.98
CA LEU A 386 3.70 18.42 2.59
C LEU A 386 4.74 19.55 2.53
N ILE A 387 5.92 19.23 2.03
CA ILE A 387 7.07 20.11 2.03
C ILE A 387 7.35 20.56 0.59
N ASN A 388 7.26 21.87 0.35
CA ASN A 388 7.54 22.52 -0.93
C ASN A 388 6.87 21.83 -2.15
N PRO A 389 5.54 21.64 -2.15
CA PRO A 389 4.87 21.07 -3.31
C PRO A 389 4.97 22.02 -4.52
N GLU A 390 5.25 21.46 -5.69
CA GLU A 390 5.32 22.17 -6.97
C GLU A 390 4.42 21.48 -8.00
N VAL A 391 3.66 22.28 -8.75
CA VAL A 391 2.82 21.82 -9.86
C VAL A 391 3.37 22.40 -11.16
N LEU A 392 3.86 21.53 -12.03
CA LEU A 392 4.57 21.89 -13.26
C LEU A 392 3.75 21.44 -14.49
N PRO A 393 2.99 22.34 -15.12
CA PRO A 393 2.25 22.01 -16.34
C PRO A 393 3.22 21.83 -17.52
N GLN A 394 2.95 20.84 -18.36
CA GLN A 394 3.67 20.50 -19.58
C GLN A 394 2.68 20.29 -20.74
N ASP A 395 3.19 20.14 -21.95
CA ASP A 395 2.33 19.84 -23.11
C ASP A 395 1.83 18.39 -23.03
N GLY A 396 0.54 18.23 -22.70
CA GLY A 396 -0.15 16.94 -22.61
C GLY A 396 -0.15 16.27 -21.23
N TYR A 397 0.46 16.88 -20.21
CA TYR A 397 0.50 16.34 -18.84
C TYR A 397 0.88 17.39 -17.79
N VAL A 398 0.71 17.05 -16.52
CA VAL A 398 1.15 17.84 -15.36
C VAL A 398 2.04 16.96 -14.48
N ILE A 399 3.12 17.55 -13.94
CA ILE A 399 3.92 16.94 -12.87
C ILE A 399 3.57 17.60 -11.54
N VAL A 400 3.30 16.79 -10.53
CA VAL A 400 3.20 17.25 -9.13
C VAL A 400 4.35 16.63 -8.35
N GLN A 401 5.23 17.44 -7.79
CA GLN A 401 6.40 16.97 -7.05
C GLN A 401 6.47 17.59 -5.68
N LEU A 402 6.85 16.81 -4.66
CA LEU A 402 6.92 17.28 -3.29
C LEU A 402 7.83 16.42 -2.42
N ASP A 403 8.27 17.00 -1.30
CA ASP A 403 8.83 16.27 -0.17
C ASP A 403 7.73 16.06 0.89
N PHE A 404 7.88 15.07 1.77
CA PHE A 404 6.88 14.85 2.83
C PHE A 404 7.48 14.40 4.16
N GLY A 405 6.87 14.84 5.25
CA GLY A 405 7.04 14.27 6.58
C GLY A 405 5.96 13.22 6.85
N PHE A 406 6.36 12.03 7.32
CA PHE A 406 5.41 10.97 7.67
C PHE A 406 5.07 10.99 9.17
N PRO A 407 3.83 11.34 9.57
CA PRO A 407 3.45 11.38 10.97
C PRO A 407 3.33 9.97 11.54
N GLN A 408 4.18 9.66 12.52
CA GLN A 408 4.26 8.32 13.13
C GLN A 408 2.93 7.84 13.74
N HIS A 409 2.15 8.76 14.32
CA HIS A 409 0.88 8.42 14.97
C HIS A 409 -0.14 7.81 14.00
N LEU A 410 -0.18 8.26 12.74
CA LEU A 410 -1.10 7.72 11.73
C LEU A 410 -0.87 6.23 11.48
N LEU A 411 0.39 5.81 11.34
CA LEU A 411 0.73 4.40 11.15
C LEU A 411 0.42 3.58 12.40
N VAL A 412 0.76 4.08 13.59
CA VAL A 412 0.51 3.36 14.84
C VAL A 412 -0.99 3.16 15.08
N GLU A 413 -1.81 4.18 14.82
CA GLU A 413 -3.27 4.08 14.93
C GLU A 413 -3.85 3.14 13.88
N PHE A 414 -3.38 3.22 12.63
CA PHE A 414 -3.75 2.29 11.58
C PHE A 414 -3.46 0.84 11.96
N LEU A 415 -2.23 0.52 12.38
CA LEU A 415 -1.83 -0.84 12.77
C LEU A 415 -2.69 -1.36 13.93
N LYS A 416 -2.97 -0.52 14.93
CA LYS A 416 -3.83 -0.87 16.07
C LYS A 416 -5.26 -1.18 15.65
N ARG A 417 -5.85 -0.41 14.73
CA ARG A 417 -7.24 -0.60 14.27
C ARG A 417 -7.38 -1.84 13.38
N THR A 418 -6.32 -2.20 12.68
CA THR A 418 -6.36 -3.22 11.63
C THR A 418 -5.94 -4.61 12.14
N LEU A 419 -5.06 -4.67 13.16
CA LEU A 419 -4.52 -5.93 13.68
C LEU A 419 -5.13 -6.35 15.04
N ASN A 420 -5.97 -5.51 15.66
CA ASN A 420 -6.78 -5.86 16.82
C ASN A 420 -8.25 -5.94 16.42
#